data_AF-A0A7W1MPL6-F1
#
_entry.id   AF-A0A7W1MPL6-F1
#
_cell.length_a   1.000
_cell.length_b   1.000
_cell.length_c   1.000
_cell.angle_alpha   90.00
_cell.angle_beta   90.00
_cell.angle_gamma   90.00
#
_symmetry.space_group_name_H-M   'P 1'
#
loop_
_entity.id
_entity.type
_entity.pdbx_description
1 polymer ?
#
loop_
_entity_poly.entity_id
_entity_poly.type
_entity_poly.pdbx_seq_one_letter_code
_entity_poly.pdbx_strand_id
1 'polypeptide(L)'
;MCFKFVLLVLFSLLLQSAGVSAQAPYKFRKEIPIGGEGGWDILTIDPAAHRLYLSHATKVIVVDLEKNAVVGEIADTPGVHGFIAVPEVGRGFSSNGKEAKASVIDLKTLQTLTKLDTGESPDALVYESKHGEVYIFNHRGNSATVIDAKTAKVVSMISLGGSPEFAVTDSEAGRVYCNIEDKNEVAAIDTATHEVVARWPLAPGAGPSGIALDAAHHRLFSACDNKMMTMLDTGSGKVLANVPIGEGPDGCAFDDKAQLAFASCGDGTTTIAKEETPGKFAVVQTLKTAPRARTMALDQVTHRIYLPTAQFQQPPLGTTPQRPAIVPNTLKLLIYGPGESEKP
;
A
#
# COMPACT_ATOMS: atom_id res chain seq x y z
N MET A 1 51.55 62.51 16.51
CA MET A 1 51.61 61.05 16.75
C MET A 1 50.21 60.49 16.56
N CYS A 2 50.00 59.71 15.50
CA CYS A 2 48.69 59.22 15.06
C CYS A 2 48.41 57.86 15.73
N PHE A 3 47.41 57.78 16.60
CA PHE A 3 46.94 56.49 17.15
C PHE A 3 45.70 56.03 16.36
N LYS A 4 45.89 54.98 15.56
CA LYS A 4 44.80 54.24 14.90
C LYS A 4 44.12 53.34 15.94
N PHE A 5 42.84 53.56 16.24
CA PHE A 5 42.00 52.57 16.89
C PHE A 5 41.45 51.61 15.82
N VAL A 6 41.84 50.34 15.91
CA VAL A 6 41.25 49.24 15.14
C VAL A 6 40.05 48.74 15.92
N LEU A 7 38.85 48.94 15.39
CA LEU A 7 37.61 48.40 15.94
C LEU A 7 37.47 46.95 15.46
N LEU A 8 37.70 45.98 16.34
CA LEU A 8 37.43 44.56 16.07
C LEU A 8 35.92 44.31 16.22
N VAL A 9 35.22 44.12 15.09
CA VAL A 9 33.82 43.67 15.09
C VAL A 9 33.83 42.14 15.14
N LEU A 10 33.56 41.58 16.31
CA LEU A 10 33.30 40.14 16.49
C LEU A 10 31.90 39.82 15.97
N PHE A 11 31.85 39.15 14.81
CA PHE A 11 30.62 38.59 14.25
C PHE A 11 30.37 37.22 14.93
N SER A 12 29.47 37.20 15.92
CA SER A 12 29.03 35.97 16.57
C SER A 12 28.16 35.18 15.60
N LEU A 13 28.71 34.15 14.95
CA LEU A 13 27.93 33.21 14.14
C LEU A 13 27.11 32.33 15.09
N LEU A 14 25.83 32.67 15.29
CA LEU A 14 24.87 31.78 15.95
C LEU A 14 24.58 30.61 15.00
N LEU A 15 25.25 29.47 15.22
CA LEU A 15 24.78 28.20 14.67
C LEU A 15 23.44 27.87 15.33
N GLN A 16 22.34 28.17 14.62
CA GLN A 16 21.07 27.53 14.92
C GLN A 16 21.22 26.06 14.53
N SER A 17 21.44 25.20 15.52
CA SER A 17 21.21 23.77 15.36
C SER A 17 19.74 23.60 15.03
N ALA A 18 19.41 23.33 13.77
CA ALA A 18 18.11 22.80 13.41
C ALA A 18 17.96 21.47 14.15
N GLY A 19 17.28 21.50 15.29
CA GLY A 19 16.91 20.30 16.00
C GLY A 19 16.08 19.45 15.04
N VAL A 20 16.59 18.28 14.69
CA VAL A 20 15.77 17.25 14.04
C VAL A 20 14.67 16.95 15.05
N SER A 21 13.47 17.49 14.81
CA SER A 21 12.30 17.08 15.58
C SER A 21 12.13 15.60 15.32
N ALA A 22 12.46 14.76 16.31
CA ALA A 22 12.17 13.34 16.24
C ALA A 22 10.66 13.18 16.03
N GLN A 23 10.26 12.58 14.90
CA GLN A 23 8.85 12.29 14.66
C GLN A 23 8.34 11.42 15.80
N ALA A 24 7.26 11.85 16.45
CA ALA A 24 6.69 11.09 17.55
C ALA A 24 6.27 9.69 17.04
N PRO A 25 6.60 8.61 17.78
CA PRO A 25 6.36 7.25 17.32
C PRO A 25 4.88 7.01 17.06
N TYR A 26 4.57 6.16 16.08
CA TYR A 26 3.22 5.72 15.80
C TYR A 26 2.65 4.98 17.00
N LYS A 27 1.37 5.22 17.30
CA LYS A 27 0.65 4.53 18.38
C LYS A 27 -0.78 4.22 17.96
N PHE A 28 -1.37 3.22 18.60
CA PHE A 28 -2.79 2.90 18.44
C PHE A 28 -3.64 4.13 18.78
N ARG A 29 -4.62 4.42 17.93
CA ARG A 29 -5.52 5.56 18.09
C ARG A 29 -6.93 5.11 18.38
N LYS A 30 -7.47 4.24 17.53
CA LYS A 30 -8.86 3.82 17.56
C LYS A 30 -9.05 2.54 16.75
N GLU A 31 -10.20 1.91 16.92
CA GLU A 31 -10.69 0.88 16.00
C GLU A 31 -12.09 1.24 15.50
N ILE A 32 -12.40 0.80 14.28
CA ILE A 32 -13.73 0.89 13.67
C ILE A 32 -14.27 -0.54 13.57
N PRO A 33 -15.41 -0.86 14.23
CA PRO A 33 -16.04 -2.15 14.05
C PRO A 33 -16.58 -2.27 12.62
N ILE A 34 -16.26 -3.38 11.94
CA ILE A 34 -16.77 -3.69 10.60
C ILE A 34 -17.81 -4.81 10.67
N GLY A 35 -17.55 -5.85 11.46
CA GLY A 35 -18.44 -7.01 11.59
C GLY A 35 -18.52 -7.86 10.32
N GLY A 36 -19.53 -8.73 10.24
CA GLY A 36 -19.75 -9.63 9.09
C GLY A 36 -18.88 -10.89 9.09
N GLU A 37 -18.96 -11.64 7.98
CA GLU A 37 -18.35 -12.96 7.83
C GLU A 37 -17.40 -13.02 6.63
N GLY A 38 -16.40 -13.88 6.75
CA GLY A 38 -15.41 -14.13 5.70
C GLY A 38 -14.12 -13.34 5.88
N GLY A 39 -13.24 -13.47 4.90
CA GLY A 39 -11.93 -12.83 4.89
C GLY A 39 -11.97 -11.45 4.24
N TRP A 40 -10.89 -10.71 4.44
CA TRP A 40 -10.61 -9.43 3.78
C TRP A 40 -9.24 -9.52 3.11
N ASP A 41 -8.93 -8.48 2.33
CA ASP A 41 -7.62 -8.31 1.74
C ASP A 41 -7.22 -6.82 1.68
N ILE A 42 -7.21 -6.23 0.49
CA ILE A 42 -6.71 -4.88 0.21
C ILE A 42 -7.69 -3.81 0.72
N LEU A 43 -7.09 -2.70 1.19
CA LEU A 43 -7.78 -1.46 1.46
C LEU A 43 -7.19 -0.34 0.63
N THR A 44 -8.04 0.56 0.15
CA THR A 44 -7.62 1.78 -0.55
C THR A 44 -8.31 3.00 0.05
N ILE A 45 -7.72 4.17 -0.12
CA ILE A 45 -8.28 5.44 0.33
C ILE A 45 -8.53 6.33 -0.88
N ASP A 46 -9.74 6.85 -0.97
CA ASP A 46 -10.08 8.02 -1.77
C ASP A 46 -9.94 9.26 -0.86
N PRO A 47 -8.82 10.00 -0.95
CA PRO A 47 -8.60 11.15 -0.08
C PRO A 47 -9.56 12.30 -0.38
N ALA A 48 -10.04 12.45 -1.63
CA ALA A 48 -10.95 13.54 -1.99
C ALA A 48 -12.33 13.36 -1.36
N ALA A 49 -12.80 12.11 -1.27
CA ALA A 49 -14.07 11.79 -0.62
C ALA A 49 -13.93 11.48 0.88
N HIS A 50 -12.70 11.44 1.42
CA HIS A 50 -12.40 10.94 2.77
C HIS A 50 -13.00 9.55 3.04
N ARG A 51 -12.89 8.66 2.05
CA ARG A 51 -13.42 7.30 2.10
C ARG A 51 -12.31 6.26 2.06
N LEU A 52 -12.48 5.21 2.83
CA LEU A 52 -11.70 3.99 2.74
C LEU A 52 -12.60 2.86 2.23
N TYR A 53 -12.06 2.09 1.30
CA TYR A 53 -12.71 0.92 0.72
C TYR A 53 -11.97 -0.32 1.19
N LEU A 54 -12.68 -1.25 1.83
CA LEU A 54 -12.13 -2.50 2.37
C LEU A 54 -12.79 -3.69 1.69
N SER A 55 -12.02 -4.53 1.01
CA SER A 55 -12.52 -5.80 0.50
C SER A 55 -12.94 -6.73 1.63
N HIS A 56 -14.07 -7.41 1.46
CA HIS A 56 -14.62 -8.29 2.48
C HIS A 56 -15.49 -9.38 1.84
N ALA A 57 -14.91 -10.56 1.66
CA ALA A 57 -15.55 -11.76 1.14
C ALA A 57 -16.21 -11.59 -0.25
N THR A 58 -17.46 -11.13 -0.29
CA THR A 58 -18.26 -10.96 -1.52
C THR A 58 -18.69 -9.53 -1.76
N LYS A 59 -18.10 -8.59 -1.01
CA LYS A 59 -18.50 -7.19 -0.96
C LYS A 59 -17.31 -6.28 -0.64
N VAL A 60 -17.48 -4.99 -0.91
CA VAL A 60 -16.56 -3.94 -0.45
C VAL A 60 -17.28 -3.08 0.57
N ILE A 61 -16.65 -2.88 1.72
CA ILE A 61 -17.15 -2.00 2.78
C ILE A 61 -16.63 -0.59 2.55
N VAL A 62 -17.52 0.40 2.60
CA VAL A 62 -17.18 1.82 2.46
C VAL A 62 -17.19 2.45 3.85
N VAL A 63 -16.04 2.94 4.28
CA VAL A 63 -15.83 3.61 5.57
C VAL A 63 -15.61 5.09 5.34
N ASP A 64 -16.35 5.93 6.05
CA ASP A 64 -16.13 7.37 6.14
C ASP A 64 -15.06 7.64 7.20
N LEU A 65 -13.93 8.21 6.79
CA LEU A 65 -12.76 8.40 7.65
C LEU A 65 -12.93 9.56 8.63
N GLU A 66 -13.80 10.53 8.35
CA GLU A 66 -14.11 11.61 9.27
C GLU A 66 -15.00 11.09 10.41
N LYS A 67 -16.06 10.37 10.05
CA LYS A 67 -17.01 9.78 11.01
C LYS A 67 -16.45 8.53 11.69
N ASN A 68 -15.42 7.91 11.11
CA ASN A 68 -14.88 6.62 11.53
C ASN A 68 -15.97 5.55 11.60
N ALA A 69 -16.78 5.44 10.55
CA ALA A 69 -17.96 4.58 10.51
C ALA A 69 -18.19 3.99 9.12
N VAL A 70 -18.77 2.80 9.07
CA VAL A 70 -19.28 2.21 7.82
C VAL A 70 -20.46 3.04 7.32
N VAL A 71 -20.40 3.49 6.08
CA VAL A 71 -21.42 4.34 5.43
C VAL A 71 -22.01 3.72 4.16
N GLY A 72 -21.49 2.58 3.72
CA GLY A 72 -22.00 1.91 2.54
C GLY A 72 -21.37 0.55 2.32
N GLU A 73 -21.95 -0.17 1.37
CA GLU A 73 -21.51 -1.47 0.91
C GLU A 73 -21.69 -1.54 -0.61
N ILE A 74 -20.69 -2.10 -1.29
CA ILE A 74 -20.78 -2.49 -2.69
C ILE A 74 -20.92 -4.00 -2.70
N ALA A 75 -22.06 -4.49 -3.15
CA ALA A 75 -22.37 -5.92 -3.23
C ALA A 75 -21.97 -6.54 -4.58
N ASP A 76 -22.12 -7.86 -4.71
CA ASP A 76 -21.86 -8.62 -5.94
C ASP A 76 -20.40 -8.54 -6.44
N THR A 77 -19.46 -8.59 -5.51
CA THR A 77 -18.02 -8.66 -5.80
C THR A 77 -17.44 -9.96 -5.22
N PRO A 78 -17.81 -11.14 -5.75
CA PRO A 78 -17.44 -12.43 -5.15
C PRO A 78 -15.92 -12.66 -5.17
N GLY A 79 -15.34 -12.88 -3.99
CA GLY A 79 -13.90 -13.06 -3.85
C GLY A 79 -13.12 -11.78 -4.12
N VAL A 80 -13.68 -10.63 -3.75
CA VAL A 80 -13.01 -9.35 -3.98
C VAL A 80 -11.70 -9.26 -3.21
N HIS A 81 -10.65 -8.85 -3.89
CA HIS A 81 -9.35 -8.57 -3.28
C HIS A 81 -9.15 -7.08 -3.03
N GLY A 82 -9.49 -6.22 -3.99
CA GLY A 82 -9.42 -4.78 -3.83
C GLY A 82 -10.51 -4.00 -4.55
N PHE A 83 -10.53 -2.70 -4.29
CA PHE A 83 -11.38 -1.72 -4.95
C PHE A 83 -10.62 -0.40 -5.10
N ILE A 84 -10.79 0.31 -6.21
CA ILE A 84 -10.26 1.67 -6.40
C ILE A 84 -11.37 2.60 -6.89
N ALA A 85 -11.46 3.79 -6.30
CA ALA A 85 -12.34 4.85 -6.77
C ALA A 85 -11.61 5.72 -7.81
N VAL A 86 -12.33 6.14 -8.84
CA VAL A 86 -11.87 7.03 -9.92
C VAL A 86 -12.89 8.19 -10.03
N PRO A 87 -12.86 9.15 -9.09
CA PRO A 87 -13.92 10.14 -8.90
C PRO A 87 -14.18 11.05 -10.12
N GLU A 88 -13.15 11.38 -10.88
CA GLU A 88 -13.20 12.23 -12.07
C GLU A 88 -14.05 11.66 -13.21
N VAL A 89 -14.30 10.35 -13.21
CA VAL A 89 -15.28 9.71 -14.10
C VAL A 89 -16.48 9.10 -13.35
N GLY A 90 -16.56 9.33 -12.05
CA GLY A 90 -17.67 8.86 -11.19
C GLY A 90 -17.76 7.34 -11.04
N ARG A 91 -16.66 6.61 -11.26
CA ARG A 91 -16.65 5.13 -11.26
C ARG A 91 -15.66 4.55 -10.27
N GLY A 92 -15.94 3.35 -9.79
CA GLY A 92 -14.98 2.52 -9.08
C GLY A 92 -14.81 1.17 -9.76
N PHE A 93 -13.71 0.49 -9.44
CA PHE A 93 -13.34 -0.78 -10.05
C PHE A 93 -12.93 -1.76 -8.96
N SER A 94 -13.41 -3.01 -9.03
CA SER A 94 -13.01 -4.09 -8.12
C SER A 94 -12.29 -5.22 -8.85
N SER A 95 -11.47 -5.97 -8.13
CA SER A 95 -10.88 -7.24 -8.59
C SER A 95 -11.61 -8.43 -7.95
N ASN A 96 -12.38 -9.18 -8.74
CA ASN A 96 -13.23 -10.27 -8.23
C ASN A 96 -12.60 -11.64 -8.51
N GLY A 97 -11.80 -12.13 -7.56
CA GLY A 97 -10.96 -13.32 -7.69
C GLY A 97 -11.70 -14.63 -7.93
N LYS A 98 -12.96 -14.76 -7.48
CA LYS A 98 -13.76 -16.00 -7.65
C LYS A 98 -14.43 -16.13 -9.01
N GLU A 99 -14.49 -15.07 -9.79
CA GLU A 99 -15.17 -15.07 -11.10
C GLU A 99 -14.28 -14.60 -12.25
N ALA A 100 -13.01 -14.25 -12.01
CA ALA A 100 -12.08 -13.71 -13.01
C ALA A 100 -12.67 -12.49 -13.75
N LYS A 101 -13.22 -11.56 -12.97
CA LYS A 101 -13.83 -10.33 -13.49
C LYS A 101 -13.39 -9.10 -12.71
N ALA A 102 -13.55 -7.96 -13.36
CA ALA A 102 -13.56 -6.66 -12.73
C ALA A 102 -15.00 -6.12 -12.72
N SER A 103 -15.50 -5.66 -11.57
CA SER A 103 -16.76 -4.90 -11.58
C SER A 103 -16.47 -3.43 -11.83
N VAL A 104 -17.35 -2.76 -12.57
CA VAL A 104 -17.39 -1.30 -12.73
C VAL A 104 -18.58 -0.79 -11.93
N ILE A 105 -18.33 0.10 -10.97
CA ILE A 105 -19.30 0.56 -9.98
C ILE A 105 -19.58 2.04 -10.20
N ASP A 106 -20.83 2.47 -10.05
CA ASP A 106 -21.16 3.90 -9.92
C ASP A 106 -20.86 4.38 -8.49
N LEU A 107 -19.97 5.37 -8.32
CA LEU A 107 -19.54 5.80 -6.98
C LEU A 107 -20.63 6.53 -6.17
N LYS A 108 -21.68 7.02 -6.84
CA LYS A 108 -22.79 7.73 -6.18
C LYS A 108 -23.80 6.75 -5.62
N THR A 109 -24.14 5.70 -6.37
CA THR A 109 -25.15 4.71 -5.97
C THR A 109 -24.55 3.47 -5.33
N LEU A 110 -23.24 3.25 -5.48
CA LEU A 110 -22.52 2.03 -5.08
C LEU A 110 -23.01 0.75 -5.77
N GLN A 111 -23.68 0.90 -6.92
CA GLN A 111 -24.21 -0.22 -7.70
C GLN A 111 -23.27 -0.59 -8.85
N THR A 112 -23.18 -1.89 -9.12
CA THR A 112 -22.47 -2.42 -10.28
C THR A 112 -23.18 -2.00 -11.57
N LEU A 113 -22.43 -1.31 -12.44
CA LEU A 113 -22.85 -0.91 -13.78
C LEU A 113 -22.64 -2.03 -14.80
N THR A 114 -21.47 -2.68 -14.74
CA THR A 114 -21.11 -3.79 -15.62
C THR A 114 -19.97 -4.60 -14.99
N LYS A 115 -19.69 -5.78 -15.55
CA LYS A 115 -18.51 -6.57 -15.23
C LYS A 115 -17.71 -6.85 -16.49
N LEU A 116 -16.39 -6.72 -16.39
CA LEU A 116 -15.43 -6.93 -17.47
C LEU A 116 -14.62 -8.19 -17.20
N ASP A 117 -14.24 -8.91 -18.24
CA ASP A 117 -13.37 -10.09 -18.09
C ASP A 117 -11.93 -9.66 -17.78
N THR A 118 -11.27 -10.41 -16.90
CA THR A 118 -9.85 -10.25 -16.57
C THR A 118 -9.11 -11.55 -16.87
N GLY A 119 -7.81 -11.61 -16.51
CA GLY A 119 -7.12 -12.88 -16.36
C GLY A 119 -7.58 -13.62 -15.09
N GLU A 120 -6.99 -14.80 -14.85
CA GLU A 120 -7.34 -15.62 -13.69
C GLU A 120 -6.84 -15.02 -12.37
N SER A 121 -7.69 -15.07 -11.34
CA SER A 121 -7.38 -14.56 -9.99
C SER A 121 -6.94 -13.09 -9.97
N PRO A 122 -7.78 -12.15 -10.46
CA PRO A 122 -7.49 -10.73 -10.29
C PRO A 122 -7.38 -10.41 -8.80
N ASP A 123 -6.30 -9.72 -8.44
CA ASP A 123 -5.91 -9.46 -7.06
C ASP A 123 -5.68 -7.96 -6.83
N ALA A 124 -4.44 -7.48 -6.81
CA ALA A 124 -4.16 -6.06 -6.64
C ALA A 124 -4.61 -5.23 -7.85
N LEU A 125 -4.85 -3.94 -7.60
CA LEU A 125 -5.15 -2.98 -8.65
C LEU A 125 -4.62 -1.59 -8.31
N VAL A 126 -4.26 -0.83 -9.34
CA VAL A 126 -3.78 0.55 -9.24
C VAL A 126 -4.42 1.42 -10.31
N TYR A 127 -4.47 2.72 -10.06
CA TYR A 127 -4.98 3.71 -11.00
C TYR A 127 -3.83 4.56 -11.53
N GLU A 128 -3.69 4.59 -12.86
CA GLU A 128 -2.77 5.43 -13.61
C GLU A 128 -3.53 6.65 -14.14
N SER A 129 -3.33 7.77 -13.46
CA SER A 129 -4.12 8.99 -13.66
C SER A 129 -3.84 9.72 -14.98
N LYS A 130 -2.67 9.53 -15.59
CA LYS A 130 -2.26 10.27 -16.80
C LYS A 130 -3.01 9.83 -18.04
N HIS A 131 -3.23 8.53 -18.21
CA HIS A 131 -4.01 7.94 -19.29
C HIS A 131 -5.43 7.58 -18.85
N GLY A 132 -5.72 7.62 -17.54
CA GLY A 132 -7.03 7.31 -17.00
C GLY A 132 -7.32 5.81 -17.00
N GLU A 133 -6.33 5.00 -16.64
CA GLU A 133 -6.35 3.56 -16.76
C GLU A 133 -6.27 2.87 -15.40
N VAL A 134 -7.06 1.81 -15.21
CA VAL A 134 -6.98 0.92 -14.05
C VAL A 134 -6.26 -0.36 -14.47
N TYR A 135 -5.19 -0.69 -13.76
CA TYR A 135 -4.44 -1.93 -13.94
C TYR A 135 -4.89 -2.91 -12.87
N ILE A 136 -5.26 -4.12 -13.28
CA ILE A 136 -5.65 -5.22 -12.39
C ILE A 136 -4.68 -6.37 -12.61
N PHE A 137 -4.03 -6.81 -11.54
CA PHE A 137 -2.99 -7.84 -11.58
C PHE A 137 -3.61 -9.22 -11.36
N ASN A 138 -3.48 -10.07 -12.36
CA ASN A 138 -4.08 -11.40 -12.39
C ASN A 138 -3.05 -12.41 -11.88
N HIS A 139 -3.06 -12.66 -10.57
CA HIS A 139 -2.02 -13.44 -9.87
C HIS A 139 -1.78 -14.81 -10.53
N ARG A 140 -2.84 -15.63 -10.69
CA ARG A 140 -2.71 -16.96 -11.36
C ARG A 140 -2.64 -16.86 -12.88
N GLY A 141 -3.19 -15.79 -13.45
CA GLY A 141 -3.16 -15.52 -14.88
C GLY A 141 -1.82 -14.98 -15.39
N ASN A 142 -0.84 -14.74 -14.51
CA ASN A 142 0.50 -14.21 -14.84
C ASN A 142 0.47 -12.98 -15.75
N SER A 143 -0.52 -12.10 -15.56
CA SER A 143 -0.81 -10.97 -16.46
C SER A 143 -1.39 -9.78 -15.72
N ALA A 144 -1.43 -8.61 -16.37
CA ALA A 144 -2.22 -7.46 -15.92
C ALA A 144 -3.31 -7.13 -16.96
N THR A 145 -4.54 -6.94 -16.52
CA THR A 145 -5.63 -6.40 -17.34
C THR A 145 -5.67 -4.88 -17.18
N VAL A 146 -5.65 -4.15 -18.29
CA VAL A 146 -5.72 -2.68 -18.30
C VAL A 146 -7.09 -2.24 -18.79
N ILE A 147 -7.76 -1.39 -18.01
CA ILE A 147 -9.12 -0.90 -18.28
C ILE A 147 -9.07 0.62 -18.41
N ASP A 148 -9.59 1.16 -19.51
CA ASP A 148 -9.86 2.60 -19.63
C ASP A 148 -11.05 2.96 -18.73
N ALA A 149 -10.80 3.81 -17.73
CA ALA A 149 -11.77 4.08 -16.67
C ALA A 149 -13.02 4.82 -17.19
N LYS A 150 -12.84 5.68 -18.21
CA LYS A 150 -13.91 6.52 -18.78
C LYS A 150 -14.87 5.75 -19.69
N THR A 151 -14.37 4.81 -20.46
CA THR A 151 -15.16 3.99 -21.40
C THR A 151 -15.57 2.66 -20.79
N ALA A 152 -14.95 2.25 -19.67
CA ALA A 152 -15.16 0.97 -19.02
C ALA A 152 -14.91 -0.20 -20.00
N LYS A 153 -13.77 -0.16 -20.68
CA LYS A 153 -13.34 -1.19 -21.63
C LYS A 153 -11.94 -1.66 -21.30
N VAL A 154 -11.72 -2.97 -21.45
CA VAL A 154 -10.37 -3.53 -21.45
C VAL A 154 -9.64 -3.02 -22.68
N VAL A 155 -8.50 -2.38 -22.49
CA VAL A 155 -7.66 -1.81 -23.56
C VAL A 155 -6.39 -2.63 -23.80
N SER A 156 -5.93 -3.40 -22.80
CA SER A 156 -4.78 -4.28 -22.93
C SER A 156 -4.79 -5.44 -21.93
N MET A 157 -4.04 -6.49 -22.25
CA MET A 157 -3.71 -7.59 -21.35
C MET A 157 -2.21 -7.87 -21.46
N ILE A 158 -1.46 -7.48 -20.43
CA ILE A 158 -0.01 -7.49 -20.40
C ILE A 158 0.47 -8.82 -19.83
N SER A 159 1.32 -9.56 -20.54
CA SER A 159 1.96 -10.75 -19.98
C SER A 159 3.09 -10.36 -19.03
N LEU A 160 3.05 -10.87 -17.79
CA LEU A 160 4.04 -10.57 -16.76
C LEU A 160 5.03 -11.70 -16.51
N GLY A 161 4.77 -12.90 -17.02
CA GLY A 161 5.74 -14.01 -17.00
C GLY A 161 5.98 -14.65 -15.61
N GLY A 162 5.19 -14.27 -14.61
CA GLY A 162 5.18 -14.79 -13.24
C GLY A 162 3.96 -14.26 -12.49
N SER A 163 3.81 -14.65 -11.23
CA SER A 163 2.66 -14.30 -10.38
C SER A 163 2.77 -12.85 -9.89
N PRO A 164 1.97 -11.90 -10.42
CA PRO A 164 1.97 -10.56 -9.88
C PRO A 164 1.24 -10.51 -8.53
N GLU A 165 1.77 -9.70 -7.61
CA GLU A 165 1.12 -9.39 -6.32
C GLU A 165 0.72 -7.90 -6.29
N PHE A 166 1.21 -7.10 -5.32
CA PHE A 166 0.93 -5.66 -5.29
C PHE A 166 1.71 -4.89 -6.36
N ALA A 167 1.17 -3.72 -6.70
CA ALA A 167 1.79 -2.76 -7.59
C ALA A 167 1.59 -1.33 -7.09
N VAL A 168 2.38 -0.40 -7.66
CA VAL A 168 2.29 1.05 -7.46
C VAL A 168 2.50 1.76 -8.78
N THR A 169 1.94 2.95 -8.90
CA THR A 169 1.99 3.76 -10.12
C THR A 169 2.80 5.04 -9.90
N ASP A 170 3.67 5.34 -10.85
CA ASP A 170 4.32 6.64 -11.05
C ASP A 170 3.75 7.26 -12.33
N SER A 171 2.62 7.96 -12.20
CA SER A 171 1.92 8.57 -13.34
C SER A 171 2.77 9.62 -14.06
N GLU A 172 3.58 10.38 -13.31
CA GLU A 172 4.45 11.40 -13.87
C GLU A 172 5.55 10.78 -14.73
N ALA A 173 6.19 9.71 -14.24
CA ALA A 173 7.17 8.94 -15.00
C ALA A 173 6.55 8.02 -16.06
N GLY A 174 5.23 7.83 -16.07
CA GLY A 174 4.54 6.90 -16.98
C GLY A 174 4.92 5.45 -16.72
N ARG A 175 4.98 5.05 -15.44
CA ARG A 175 5.41 3.72 -15.02
C ARG A 175 4.44 3.08 -14.04
N VAL A 176 4.27 1.78 -14.15
CA VAL A 176 3.68 0.94 -13.12
C VAL A 176 4.72 -0.09 -12.68
N TYR A 177 4.96 -0.20 -11.38
CA TYR A 177 5.89 -1.15 -10.80
C TYR A 177 5.11 -2.24 -10.06
N CYS A 178 5.37 -3.50 -10.38
CA CYS A 178 4.66 -4.64 -9.81
C CYS A 178 5.63 -5.67 -9.27
N ASN A 179 5.40 -6.15 -8.05
CA ASN A 179 6.11 -7.31 -7.52
C ASN A 179 5.68 -8.57 -8.27
N ILE A 180 6.65 -9.34 -8.74
CA ILE A 180 6.43 -10.68 -9.30
C ILE A 180 6.93 -11.69 -8.27
N GLU A 181 6.01 -12.18 -7.44
CA GLU A 181 6.26 -12.93 -6.21
C GLU A 181 7.14 -14.15 -6.46
N ASP A 182 6.75 -15.00 -7.41
CA ASP A 182 7.43 -16.27 -7.71
C ASP A 182 8.79 -16.11 -8.41
N LYS A 183 9.10 -14.90 -8.87
CA LYS A 183 10.36 -14.55 -9.54
C LYS A 183 11.33 -13.76 -8.67
N ASN A 184 10.89 -13.29 -7.49
CA ASN A 184 11.69 -12.43 -6.61
C ASN A 184 12.20 -11.16 -7.32
N GLU A 185 11.35 -10.53 -8.13
CA GLU A 185 11.70 -9.34 -8.90
C GLU A 185 10.55 -8.32 -8.93
N VAL A 186 10.87 -7.10 -9.37
CA VAL A 186 9.89 -6.09 -9.77
C VAL A 186 9.86 -6.00 -11.29
N ALA A 187 8.67 -6.06 -11.88
CA ALA A 187 8.44 -5.67 -13.27
C ALA A 187 8.11 -4.18 -13.36
N ALA A 188 8.78 -3.45 -14.24
CA ALA A 188 8.43 -2.09 -14.62
C ALA A 188 7.68 -2.09 -15.95
N ILE A 189 6.47 -1.56 -15.95
CA ILE A 189 5.57 -1.48 -17.10
C ILE A 189 5.52 -0.04 -17.59
N ASP A 190 5.69 0.16 -18.90
CA ASP A 190 5.46 1.45 -19.55
C ASP A 190 3.96 1.65 -19.81
N THR A 191 3.42 2.77 -19.31
CA THR A 191 1.98 3.03 -19.37
C THR A 191 1.51 3.48 -20.75
N ALA A 192 2.41 3.98 -21.60
CA ALA A 192 2.05 4.42 -22.95
C ALA A 192 2.01 3.24 -23.93
N THR A 193 2.86 2.22 -23.74
CA THR A 193 2.93 1.05 -24.64
C THR A 193 2.27 -0.20 -24.07
N HIS A 194 1.98 -0.24 -22.77
CA HIS A 194 1.50 -1.42 -22.06
C HIS A 194 2.48 -2.62 -22.14
N GLU A 195 3.78 -2.33 -22.11
CA GLU A 195 4.83 -3.34 -22.19
C GLU A 195 5.69 -3.37 -20.92
N VAL A 196 6.15 -4.56 -20.53
CA VAL A 196 7.19 -4.70 -19.50
C VAL A 196 8.53 -4.24 -20.09
N VAL A 197 9.04 -3.12 -19.60
CA VAL A 197 10.28 -2.49 -20.10
C VAL A 197 11.50 -2.82 -19.26
N ALA A 198 11.31 -3.28 -18.02
CA ALA A 198 12.41 -3.77 -17.19
C ALA A 198 11.94 -4.81 -16.16
N ARG A 199 12.90 -5.61 -15.69
CA ARG A 199 12.75 -6.57 -14.60
C ARG A 199 13.94 -6.43 -13.66
N TRP A 200 13.67 -6.26 -12.38
CA TRP A 200 14.67 -5.91 -11.38
C TRP A 200 14.69 -6.95 -10.26
N PRO A 201 15.75 -7.78 -10.18
CA PRO A 201 15.91 -8.75 -9.10
C PRO A 201 15.96 -8.06 -7.72
N LEU A 202 15.29 -8.64 -6.73
CA LEU A 202 15.21 -8.10 -5.37
C LEU A 202 16.23 -8.68 -4.40
N ALA A 203 17.13 -9.55 -4.87
CA ALA A 203 18.08 -10.27 -4.03
C ALA A 203 18.84 -9.32 -3.08
N PRO A 204 18.95 -9.65 -1.78
CA PRO A 204 18.59 -10.94 -1.17
C PRO A 204 17.11 -11.10 -0.79
N GLY A 205 16.24 -10.12 -1.05
CA GLY A 205 14.79 -10.25 -0.83
C GLY A 205 14.16 -11.36 -1.67
N ALA A 206 13.19 -12.08 -1.10
CA ALA A 206 12.48 -13.18 -1.75
C ALA A 206 11.01 -13.25 -1.31
N GLY A 207 10.12 -13.67 -2.21
CA GLY A 207 8.67 -13.65 -2.06
C GLY A 207 8.16 -12.22 -1.83
N PRO A 208 8.37 -11.29 -2.76
CA PRO A 208 7.90 -9.92 -2.61
C PRO A 208 6.38 -9.87 -2.67
N SER A 209 5.76 -9.26 -1.66
CA SER A 209 4.31 -9.08 -1.58
C SER A 209 3.95 -7.60 -1.71
N GLY A 210 4.05 -6.83 -0.63
CA GLY A 210 3.73 -5.41 -0.59
C GLY A 210 4.77 -4.54 -1.29
N ILE A 211 4.32 -3.45 -1.92
CA ILE A 211 5.18 -2.47 -2.60
C ILE A 211 4.72 -1.04 -2.33
N ALA A 212 5.66 -0.11 -2.17
CA ALA A 212 5.41 1.32 -1.99
C ALA A 212 6.41 2.16 -2.79
N LEU A 213 6.03 3.39 -3.13
CA LEU A 213 6.81 4.28 -3.99
C LEU A 213 7.00 5.64 -3.31
N ASP A 214 8.24 6.09 -3.29
CA ASP A 214 8.62 7.51 -3.17
C ASP A 214 9.03 7.99 -4.57
N ALA A 215 8.07 8.57 -5.28
CA ALA A 215 8.30 9.01 -6.66
C ALA A 215 9.30 10.18 -6.71
N ALA A 216 9.27 11.06 -5.70
CA ALA A 216 10.09 12.27 -5.65
C ALA A 216 11.59 11.97 -5.53
N HIS A 217 11.94 10.88 -4.84
CA HIS A 217 13.34 10.47 -4.67
C HIS A 217 13.71 9.20 -5.44
N HIS A 218 12.84 8.72 -6.34
CA HIS A 218 13.05 7.50 -7.10
C HIS A 218 13.35 6.28 -6.20
N ARG A 219 12.57 6.09 -5.14
CA ARG A 219 12.67 4.92 -4.26
C ARG A 219 11.46 4.03 -4.36
N LEU A 220 11.72 2.74 -4.49
CA LEU A 220 10.71 1.69 -4.42
C LEU A 220 11.01 0.81 -3.21
N PHE A 221 10.00 0.52 -2.41
CA PHE A 221 10.12 -0.32 -1.22
C PHE A 221 9.31 -1.59 -1.45
N SER A 222 9.94 -2.75 -1.37
CA SER A 222 9.28 -4.05 -1.53
C SER A 222 9.44 -4.87 -0.26
N ALA A 223 8.33 -5.31 0.33
CA ALA A 223 8.31 -6.18 1.49
C ALA A 223 8.37 -7.65 1.03
N CYS A 224 9.28 -8.42 1.61
CA CYS A 224 9.63 -9.77 1.17
C CYS A 224 9.40 -10.79 2.29
N ASP A 225 8.84 -11.95 1.93
CA ASP A 225 8.50 -13.05 2.84
C ASP A 225 9.67 -13.56 3.68
N ASN A 226 10.90 -13.40 3.20
CA ASN A 226 12.11 -13.68 3.96
C ASN A 226 12.45 -12.62 5.04
N LYS A 227 11.43 -11.94 5.57
CA LYS A 227 11.49 -11.01 6.72
C LYS A 227 12.36 -9.79 6.46
N MET A 228 12.32 -9.26 5.24
CA MET A 228 12.99 -7.99 4.94
C MET A 228 12.19 -7.07 4.04
N MET A 229 12.47 -5.77 4.13
CA MET A 229 12.04 -4.78 3.15
C MET A 229 13.26 -4.31 2.37
N THR A 230 13.16 -4.41 1.04
CA THR A 230 14.19 -4.00 0.08
C THR A 230 13.86 -2.61 -0.45
N MET A 231 14.82 -1.69 -0.41
CA MET A 231 14.73 -0.36 -1.03
C MET A 231 15.53 -0.36 -2.33
N LEU A 232 14.89 0.02 -3.45
CA LEU A 232 15.47 0.07 -4.78
C LEU A 232 15.42 1.48 -5.36
N ASP A 233 16.33 1.75 -6.29
CA ASP A 233 16.31 2.94 -7.14
C ASP A 233 15.48 2.68 -8.41
N THR A 234 14.45 3.50 -8.68
CA THR A 234 13.58 3.27 -9.86
C THR A 234 14.21 3.69 -11.18
N GLY A 235 15.30 4.45 -11.17
CA GLY A 235 16.04 4.81 -12.38
C GLY A 235 16.95 3.69 -12.91
N SER A 236 17.57 2.94 -12.00
CA SER A 236 18.55 1.89 -12.31
C SER A 236 18.08 0.48 -12.00
N GLY A 237 17.02 0.32 -11.21
CA GLY A 237 16.53 -0.97 -10.74
C GLY A 237 17.42 -1.62 -9.67
N LYS A 238 18.41 -0.90 -9.14
CA LYS A 238 19.36 -1.46 -8.18
C LYS A 238 18.77 -1.44 -6.77
N VAL A 239 18.92 -2.56 -6.06
CA VAL A 239 18.76 -2.61 -4.60
C VAL A 239 19.82 -1.71 -3.96
N LEU A 240 19.38 -0.75 -3.15
CA LEU A 240 20.22 0.22 -2.45
C LEU A 240 20.49 -0.21 -1.01
N ALA A 241 19.46 -0.69 -0.32
CA ALA A 241 19.54 -1.07 1.09
C ALA A 241 18.40 -2.02 1.46
N ASN A 242 18.55 -2.67 2.61
CA ASN A 242 17.54 -3.55 3.19
C ASN A 242 17.39 -3.28 4.68
N VAL A 243 16.20 -3.50 5.22
CA VAL A 243 15.93 -3.50 6.66
C VAL A 243 15.14 -4.75 7.06
N PRO A 244 15.34 -5.29 8.28
CA PRO A 244 14.53 -6.40 8.77
C PRO A 244 13.08 -5.97 9.00
N ILE A 245 12.14 -6.87 8.74
CA ILE A 245 10.70 -6.71 9.05
C ILE A 245 10.16 -7.94 9.79
N GLY A 246 8.87 -7.95 10.09
CA GLY A 246 8.17 -9.10 10.69
C GLY A 246 7.92 -10.26 9.71
N GLU A 247 7.24 -11.29 10.19
CA GLU A 247 6.86 -12.47 9.41
C GLU A 247 5.53 -12.31 8.68
N GLY A 248 5.46 -12.82 7.45
CA GLY A 248 4.26 -12.79 6.60
C GLY A 248 3.85 -11.37 6.21
N PRO A 249 4.73 -10.58 5.58
CA PRO A 249 4.38 -9.27 5.05
C PRO A 249 3.29 -9.36 3.99
N ASP A 250 2.53 -8.28 3.82
CA ASP A 250 1.50 -8.20 2.77
C ASP A 250 1.35 -6.75 2.28
N GLY A 251 1.07 -5.82 3.18
CA GLY A 251 0.95 -4.39 2.87
C GLY A 251 2.26 -3.63 2.99
N CYS A 252 2.49 -2.71 2.05
CA CYS A 252 3.53 -1.69 2.11
C CYS A 252 2.94 -0.31 1.79
N ALA A 253 3.46 0.75 2.40
CA ALA A 253 3.06 2.12 2.10
C ALA A 253 4.23 3.07 2.30
N PHE A 254 4.18 4.25 1.68
CA PHE A 254 5.16 5.32 1.86
C PHE A 254 4.45 6.63 2.16
N ASP A 255 4.85 7.32 3.23
CA ASP A 255 4.33 8.63 3.60
C ASP A 255 5.24 9.73 3.05
N ASP A 256 4.73 10.50 2.09
CA ASP A 256 5.53 11.47 1.34
C ASP A 256 6.04 12.60 2.23
N LYS A 257 5.27 13.02 3.24
CA LYS A 257 5.67 14.15 4.09
C LYS A 257 6.54 13.70 5.26
N ALA A 258 6.18 12.57 5.88
CA ALA A 258 6.96 12.02 6.99
C ALA A 258 8.27 11.37 6.50
N GLN A 259 8.31 10.99 5.21
CA GLN A 259 9.39 10.25 4.58
C GLN A 259 9.61 8.92 5.31
N LEU A 260 8.53 8.15 5.44
CA LEU A 260 8.48 6.88 6.16
C LEU A 260 7.94 5.78 5.25
N ALA A 261 8.69 4.68 5.15
CA ALA A 261 8.25 3.44 4.52
C ALA A 261 7.71 2.48 5.59
N PHE A 262 6.60 1.81 5.28
CA PHE A 262 5.90 0.91 6.19
C PHE A 262 5.82 -0.48 5.58
N ALA A 263 6.03 -1.53 6.38
CA ALA A 263 5.66 -2.92 6.03
C ALA A 263 4.85 -3.54 7.16
N SER A 264 3.62 -3.94 6.87
CA SER A 264 2.73 -4.61 7.82
C SER A 264 2.80 -6.12 7.67
N CYS A 265 2.92 -6.82 8.80
CA CYS A 265 3.27 -8.24 8.87
C CYS A 265 2.25 -9.05 9.68
N GLY A 266 2.08 -10.31 9.29
CA GLY A 266 1.12 -11.25 9.88
C GLY A 266 1.42 -11.65 11.33
N ASP A 267 2.66 -11.49 11.78
CA ASP A 267 3.07 -11.71 13.17
C ASP A 267 2.56 -10.65 14.17
N GLY A 268 1.82 -9.65 13.69
CA GLY A 268 1.31 -8.55 14.52
C GLY A 268 2.35 -7.47 14.73
N THR A 269 3.14 -7.18 13.71
CA THR A 269 4.03 -6.04 13.67
C THR A 269 3.81 -5.19 12.41
N THR A 270 4.18 -3.92 12.50
CA THR A 270 4.41 -3.06 11.33
C THR A 270 5.77 -2.41 11.50
N THR A 271 6.67 -2.65 10.56
CA THR A 271 7.98 -2.01 10.55
C THR A 271 7.86 -0.66 9.86
N ILE A 272 8.40 0.38 10.50
CA ILE A 272 8.48 1.74 9.99
C ILE A 272 9.96 2.05 9.82
N ALA A 273 10.35 2.42 8.62
CA ALA A 273 11.73 2.66 8.24
C ALA A 273 11.87 3.99 7.48
N LYS A 274 13.08 4.54 7.48
CA LYS A 274 13.40 5.82 6.85
C LYS A 274 14.76 5.77 6.18
N GLU A 275 14.87 6.37 4.99
CA GLU A 275 16.16 6.68 4.38
C GLU A 275 16.70 7.93 5.09
N GLU A 276 17.67 7.74 6.00
CA GLU A 276 18.23 8.84 6.80
C GLU A 276 19.19 9.72 5.98
N THR A 277 19.91 9.07 5.07
CA THR A 277 20.78 9.68 4.05
C THR A 277 20.71 8.79 2.81
N PRO A 278 21.05 9.27 1.60
CA PRO A 278 21.03 8.44 0.40
C PRO A 278 21.74 7.08 0.59
N GLY A 279 21.01 5.97 0.41
CA GLY A 279 21.48 4.59 0.59
C GLY A 279 21.51 4.09 2.04
N LYS A 280 21.24 4.93 3.05
CA LYS A 280 21.19 4.54 4.47
C LYS A 280 19.75 4.41 4.93
N PHE A 281 19.21 3.21 4.76
CA PHE A 281 17.85 2.86 5.18
C PHE A 281 17.87 2.21 6.57
N ALA A 282 17.07 2.74 7.51
CA ALA A 282 17.07 2.27 8.90
C ALA A 282 15.64 2.10 9.43
N VAL A 283 15.44 1.08 10.26
CA VAL A 283 14.20 0.93 11.05
C VAL A 283 14.15 2.02 12.10
N VAL A 284 13.10 2.84 12.07
CA VAL A 284 12.85 3.87 13.08
C VAL A 284 11.87 3.41 14.15
N GLN A 285 11.01 2.43 13.83
CA GLN A 285 10.09 1.84 14.78
C GLN A 285 9.63 0.44 14.32
N THR A 286 9.56 -0.51 15.26
CA THR A 286 8.75 -1.72 15.10
C THR A 286 7.48 -1.55 15.92
N LEU A 287 6.39 -1.21 15.24
CA LEU A 287 5.09 -1.00 15.86
C LEU A 287 4.42 -2.34 16.13
N LYS A 288 4.04 -2.60 17.39
CA LYS A 288 3.20 -3.75 17.73
C LYS A 288 1.77 -3.50 17.25
N THR A 289 1.25 -4.40 16.42
CA THR A 289 -0.12 -4.41 15.93
C THR A 289 -0.85 -5.69 16.39
N ALA A 290 -2.00 -5.98 15.80
CA ALA A 290 -2.73 -7.22 16.08
C ALA A 290 -2.26 -8.33 15.12
N PRO A 291 -2.25 -9.61 15.54
CA PRO A 291 -1.97 -10.74 14.65
C PRO A 291 -2.78 -10.65 13.36
N ARG A 292 -2.12 -10.96 12.23
CA ARG A 292 -2.69 -10.95 10.88
C ARG A 292 -3.21 -9.60 10.38
N ALA A 293 -2.91 -8.49 11.06
CA ALA A 293 -3.11 -7.13 10.56
C ALA A 293 -2.02 -6.77 9.54
N ARG A 294 -2.02 -7.46 8.39
CA ARG A 294 -0.91 -7.47 7.44
C ARG A 294 -1.14 -6.65 6.18
N THR A 295 -2.38 -6.43 5.74
CA THR A 295 -2.70 -5.43 4.71
C THR A 295 -2.89 -4.05 5.34
N MET A 296 -2.73 -2.99 4.56
CA MET A 296 -2.71 -1.62 5.09
C MET A 296 -3.14 -0.61 4.04
N ALA A 297 -3.78 0.47 4.48
CA ALA A 297 -3.85 1.74 3.74
C ALA A 297 -3.24 2.87 4.56
N LEU A 298 -2.64 3.84 3.88
CA LEU A 298 -2.07 5.05 4.47
C LEU A 298 -2.85 6.27 3.98
N ASP A 299 -3.29 7.10 4.90
CA ASP A 299 -3.85 8.42 4.62
C ASP A 299 -2.71 9.46 4.63
N GLN A 300 -2.33 9.94 3.44
CA GLN A 300 -1.27 10.95 3.24
C GLN A 300 -1.59 12.30 3.90
N VAL A 301 -2.86 12.58 4.23
CA VAL A 301 -3.27 13.85 4.85
C VAL A 301 -3.10 13.77 6.37
N THR A 302 -3.55 12.68 6.99
CA THR A 302 -3.52 12.53 8.45
C THR A 302 -2.31 11.75 8.96
N HIS A 303 -1.50 11.19 8.05
CA HIS A 303 -0.36 10.31 8.35
C HIS A 303 -0.78 9.05 9.13
N ARG A 304 -2.06 8.64 9.00
CA ARG A 304 -2.59 7.47 9.71
C ARG A 304 -2.55 6.25 8.82
N ILE A 305 -2.21 5.12 9.43
CA ILE A 305 -2.31 3.80 8.81
C ILE A 305 -3.51 3.04 9.34
N TYR A 306 -4.17 2.31 8.46
CA TYR A 306 -5.37 1.54 8.72
C TYR A 306 -5.09 0.07 8.42
N LEU A 307 -5.27 -0.80 9.42
CA LEU A 307 -4.97 -2.24 9.29
C LEU A 307 -6.17 -3.08 9.73
N PRO A 308 -6.77 -3.88 8.83
CA PRO A 308 -7.89 -4.75 9.18
C PRO A 308 -7.39 -6.00 9.93
N THR A 309 -8.16 -6.44 10.91
CA THR A 309 -7.92 -7.70 11.62
C THR A 309 -9.23 -8.25 12.16
N ALA A 310 -9.19 -9.48 12.68
CA ALA A 310 -10.32 -10.11 13.36
C ALA A 310 -9.82 -10.97 14.53
N GLN A 311 -10.75 -11.57 15.26
CA GLN A 311 -10.40 -12.65 16.17
C GLN A 311 -10.30 -13.96 15.39
N PHE A 312 -9.40 -14.84 15.84
CA PHE A 312 -9.14 -16.11 15.18
C PHE A 312 -9.41 -17.26 16.15
N GLN A 313 -10.03 -18.32 15.65
CA GLN A 313 -10.22 -19.56 16.38
C GLN A 313 -8.85 -20.18 16.66
N GLN A 314 -8.66 -20.73 17.87
CA GLN A 314 -7.47 -21.52 18.15
C GLN A 314 -7.53 -22.81 17.32
N PRO A 315 -6.43 -23.21 16.66
CA PRO A 315 -6.38 -24.50 16.00
C PRO A 315 -6.64 -25.62 17.02
N PRO A 316 -7.36 -26.69 16.66
CA PRO A 316 -7.43 -27.88 17.49
C PRO A 316 -6.01 -28.40 17.78
N LEU A 317 -5.77 -28.83 19.02
CA LEU A 317 -4.48 -29.38 19.42
C LEU A 317 -4.12 -30.58 18.52
N GLY A 318 -2.92 -30.57 17.94
CA GLY A 318 -2.38 -31.69 17.14
C GLY A 318 -2.70 -31.66 15.64
N THR A 319 -3.34 -30.61 15.11
CA THR A 319 -3.52 -30.45 13.66
C THR A 319 -2.32 -29.76 13.01
N THR A 320 -2.08 -30.02 11.72
CA THR A 320 -1.11 -29.27 10.91
C THR A 320 -1.47 -27.78 10.88
N PRO A 321 -0.49 -26.87 10.73
CA PRO A 321 -0.76 -25.44 10.65
C PRO A 321 -1.69 -25.14 9.45
N GLN A 322 -2.95 -24.85 9.73
CA GLN A 322 -3.89 -24.29 8.76
C GLN A 322 -4.09 -22.81 9.03
N ARG A 323 -4.53 -22.05 8.02
CA ARG A 323 -4.97 -20.66 8.21
C ARG A 323 -6.06 -20.65 9.29
N PRO A 324 -5.88 -19.96 10.43
CA PRO A 324 -6.88 -19.94 11.49
C PRO A 324 -8.22 -19.41 10.97
N ALA A 325 -9.31 -20.10 11.33
CA ALA A 325 -10.65 -19.66 10.99
C ALA A 325 -10.95 -18.33 11.71
N ILE A 326 -11.58 -17.40 11.00
CA ILE A 326 -12.01 -16.12 11.56
C ILE A 326 -13.26 -16.34 12.42
N VAL A 327 -13.30 -15.73 13.60
CA VAL A 327 -14.50 -15.70 14.43
C VAL A 327 -15.52 -14.75 13.77
N PRO A 328 -16.75 -15.19 13.45
CA PRO A 328 -17.76 -14.34 12.81
C PRO A 328 -18.01 -13.02 13.54
N ASN A 329 -18.27 -11.95 12.79
CA ASN A 329 -18.59 -10.61 13.30
C ASN A 329 -17.48 -9.93 14.12
N THR A 330 -16.22 -10.38 13.99
CA THR A 330 -15.09 -9.78 14.71
C THR A 330 -14.14 -8.95 13.84
N LEU A 331 -14.40 -8.83 12.54
CA LEU A 331 -13.63 -7.96 11.66
C LEU A 331 -13.72 -6.50 12.15
N LYS A 332 -12.57 -5.86 12.24
CA LYS A 332 -12.40 -4.47 12.63
C LYS A 332 -11.23 -3.83 11.90
N LEU A 333 -11.28 -2.52 11.79
CA LEU A 333 -10.20 -1.73 11.21
C LEU A 333 -9.45 -0.99 12.32
N LEU A 334 -8.17 -1.29 12.49
CA LEU A 334 -7.31 -0.64 13.48
C LEU A 334 -6.70 0.62 12.88
N ILE A 335 -6.63 1.69 13.67
CA ILE A 335 -6.06 2.98 13.26
C ILE A 335 -4.83 3.25 14.12
N TYR A 336 -3.70 3.48 13.47
CA TYR A 336 -2.47 3.96 14.10
C TYR A 336 -2.05 5.28 13.45
N GLY A 337 -1.37 6.13 14.19
CA GLY A 337 -0.88 7.40 13.66
C GLY A 337 0.25 7.96 14.52
N PRO A 338 0.99 8.96 14.02
CA PRO A 338 2.12 9.56 14.73
C PRO A 338 1.66 10.06 16.09
N GLY A 339 2.48 9.95 17.13
CA GLY A 339 2.21 10.55 18.43
C GLY A 339 1.90 12.05 18.30
N GLU A 340 1.10 12.60 19.20
CA GLU A 340 1.03 14.07 19.28
C GLU A 340 2.42 14.55 19.74
N SER A 341 2.98 15.55 19.07
CA SER A 341 4.15 16.25 19.59
C SER A 341 3.79 16.73 21.00
N GLU A 342 4.61 16.40 22.00
CA GLU A 342 4.49 17.08 23.29
C GLU A 342 4.50 18.58 23.00
N LYS A 343 3.38 19.26 23.32
CA LYS A 343 3.38 20.72 23.27
C LYS A 343 4.49 21.18 24.22
N PRO A 344 5.37 22.09 23.79
CA PRO A 344 6.49 22.56 24.61
C PRO A 344 6.02 23.17 25.92
#